data_AF-A0A7C3AR45-F1
#
_entry.id   AF-A0A7C3AR45-F1
#
_cell.length_a   1.000
_cell.length_b   1.000
_cell.length_c   1.000
_cell.angle_alpha   90.00
_cell.angle_beta   90.00
_cell.angle_gamma   90.00
#
_symmetry.space_group_name_H-M   'P 1'
#
loop_
_entity.id
_entity.type
_entity.pdbx_description
1 polymer ?
#
loop_
_entity_poly.entity_id
_entity_poly.type
_entity_poly.pdbx_seq_one_letter_code
_entity_poly.pdbx_strand_id
1 'polypeptide(L)'
;MFFPFYLLCLGISAGIFGAFVRRVLALQGFVPDFEGGLAVVAGAAAVYAAAQLCYMALLQLLKPSRGGGPYMAESLSLGAALIFVPYLANVAVPWPWSILHRIEPFIYLAAFGGIHAFFKMVSFFAALQSAPGRRLIAPVWAALAAVCLIAAHSSYERWNKSLDRAREIPLTAPAPHRIGSAYAPARTLPEGAIFRVDLHGQAGRNLVLRWAKPPEIKDLPEILYITIQINNSNQKPILMTVNLTDEEWAEIRLPGDQIPEGATDCEILWSGKKEPEWVRLTGLRPVAVSSREMLVSGPFFHTMRTPEMKAPNIVLIAIDGLNAERCSVFGYARNTTPTMKELAERAVVFSYAFTN
;
A
#
# COMPACT_ATOMS: atom_id res chain seq x y z
N MET A 1 -19.04 -24.98 -35.45
CA MET A 1 -18.00 -24.07 -35.97
C MET A 1 -17.85 -22.79 -35.15
N PHE A 2 -18.90 -22.24 -34.53
CA PHE A 2 -18.80 -20.97 -33.78
C PHE A 2 -18.14 -21.06 -32.39
N PHE A 3 -17.97 -22.25 -31.81
CA PHE A 3 -17.37 -22.39 -30.48
C PHE A 3 -15.87 -22.02 -30.41
N PRO A 4 -14.99 -22.55 -31.30
CA PRO A 4 -13.58 -22.12 -31.33
C PRO A 4 -13.44 -20.62 -31.63
N PHE A 5 -14.29 -20.08 -32.50
CA PHE A 5 -14.32 -18.65 -32.83
C PHE A 5 -14.68 -17.81 -31.59
N TYR A 6 -15.72 -18.20 -30.85
CA TYR A 6 -16.08 -17.55 -29.59
C TYR A 6 -14.92 -17.55 -28.58
N LEU A 7 -14.23 -18.69 -28.41
CA LEU A 7 -13.08 -18.77 -27.49
C LEU A 7 -11.92 -17.85 -27.92
N LEU A 8 -11.66 -17.76 -29.23
CA LEU A 8 -10.67 -16.83 -29.77
C LEU A 8 -11.05 -15.37 -29.48
N CYS A 9 -12.29 -14.99 -29.80
CA CYS A 9 -12.81 -13.65 -29.48
C CYS A 9 -12.74 -13.35 -27.98
N LEU A 10 -13.02 -14.34 -27.14
CA LEU A 10 -12.97 -14.20 -25.68
C LEU A 10 -11.54 -13.93 -25.22
N GLY A 11 -10.56 -14.70 -25.71
CA GLY A 11 -9.15 -14.50 -25.37
C GLY A 11 -8.65 -13.11 -25.77
N ILE A 12 -8.95 -12.67 -27.00
CA ILE A 12 -8.55 -11.35 -27.50
C ILE A 12 -9.22 -10.24 -26.67
N SER A 13 -10.54 -10.31 -26.49
CA SER A 13 -11.31 -9.34 -25.71
C SER A 13 -10.83 -9.26 -24.26
N ALA A 14 -10.55 -10.41 -23.63
CA ALA A 14 -10.02 -10.49 -22.27
C ALA A 14 -8.63 -9.83 -22.18
N GLY A 15 -7.74 -10.07 -23.15
CA GLY A 15 -6.44 -9.43 -23.22
C GLY A 15 -6.53 -7.91 -23.36
N ILE A 16 -7.40 -7.41 -24.23
CA ILE A 16 -7.63 -5.97 -24.40
C ILE A 16 -8.17 -5.35 -23.11
N PHE A 17 -9.18 -5.98 -22.48
CA PHE A 17 -9.72 -5.52 -21.21
C PHE A 17 -8.66 -5.53 -20.09
N GLY A 18 -7.85 -6.58 -20.01
CA GLY A 18 -6.76 -6.66 -19.03
C GLY A 18 -5.71 -5.57 -19.23
N ALA A 19 -5.33 -5.28 -20.49
CA ALA A 19 -4.43 -4.18 -20.82
C ALA A 19 -5.02 -2.81 -20.42
N PHE A 20 -6.33 -2.62 -20.63
CA PHE A 20 -7.04 -1.41 -20.22
C PHE A 20 -6.98 -1.23 -18.70
N VAL A 21 -7.32 -2.26 -17.93
CA VAL A 21 -7.28 -2.24 -16.46
C VAL A 21 -5.85 -1.96 -15.95
N ARG A 22 -4.84 -2.64 -16.51
CA ARG A 22 -3.43 -2.36 -16.17
C ARG A 22 -3.08 -0.89 -16.38
N ARG A 23 -3.44 -0.32 -17.52
CA ARG A 23 -3.15 1.09 -17.83
C ARG A 23 -3.83 2.03 -16.83
N VAL A 24 -5.10 1.80 -16.51
CA VAL A 24 -5.83 2.59 -15.51
C VAL A 24 -5.16 2.50 -14.14
N LEU A 25 -4.79 1.29 -13.69
CA LEU A 25 -4.12 1.08 -12.41
C LEU A 25 -2.69 1.66 -12.39
N ALA A 26 -1.96 1.61 -13.50
CA ALA A 26 -0.64 2.21 -13.62
C ALA A 26 -0.68 3.73 -13.43
N LEU A 27 -1.69 4.41 -14.00
CA LEU A 27 -1.89 5.86 -13.80
C LEU A 27 -2.16 6.23 -12.33
N GLN A 28 -2.57 5.27 -11.52
CA GLN A 28 -2.86 5.43 -10.10
C GLN A 28 -1.72 4.92 -9.20
N GLY A 29 -0.57 4.52 -9.76
CA GLY A 29 0.59 4.02 -8.99
C GLY A 29 0.48 2.57 -8.51
N PHE A 30 -0.48 1.80 -9.03
CA PHE A 30 -0.71 0.42 -8.63
C PHE A 30 0.05 -0.62 -9.49
N VAL A 31 0.86 -0.17 -10.45
CA VAL A 31 1.68 -1.06 -11.29
C VAL A 31 3.13 -0.63 -11.16
N PRO A 32 3.90 -1.22 -10.23
CA PRO A 32 5.23 -0.72 -9.91
C PRO A 32 6.30 -1.19 -10.88
N ASP A 33 6.14 -2.40 -11.42
CA ASP A 33 7.12 -3.05 -12.29
C ASP A 33 6.43 -3.77 -13.45
N PHE A 34 7.24 -4.37 -14.32
CA PHE A 34 6.75 -5.12 -15.46
C PHE A 34 6.02 -6.41 -15.06
N GLU A 35 6.51 -7.13 -14.03
CA GLU A 35 5.94 -8.41 -13.58
C GLU A 35 4.55 -8.22 -12.97
N GLY A 36 4.39 -7.27 -12.04
CA GLY A 36 3.13 -6.82 -11.49
C GLY A 36 2.21 -6.28 -12.58
N GLY A 37 2.75 -5.58 -13.58
CA GLY A 37 2.00 -5.16 -14.74
C GLY A 37 1.39 -6.31 -15.54
N LEU A 38 2.17 -7.37 -15.80
CA LEU A 38 1.67 -8.59 -16.46
C LEU A 38 0.65 -9.33 -15.59
N ALA A 39 0.90 -9.40 -14.28
CA ALA A 39 -0.02 -10.03 -13.33
C ALA A 39 -1.38 -9.32 -13.31
N VAL A 40 -1.42 -7.99 -13.34
CA VAL A 40 -2.67 -7.22 -13.45
C VAL A 40 -3.39 -7.52 -14.76
N VAL A 41 -2.69 -7.55 -15.89
CA VAL A 41 -3.29 -7.88 -17.19
C VAL A 41 -3.91 -9.28 -17.15
N ALA A 42 -3.14 -10.28 -16.72
CA ALA A 42 -3.58 -11.66 -16.64
C ALA A 42 -4.78 -11.82 -15.68
N GLY A 43 -4.71 -11.19 -14.51
CA GLY A 43 -5.77 -11.23 -13.50
C GLY A 43 -7.07 -10.60 -14.00
N ALA A 44 -7.01 -9.38 -14.54
CA ALA A 44 -8.18 -8.69 -15.07
C ALA A 44 -8.78 -9.40 -16.30
N ALA A 45 -7.92 -9.93 -17.20
CA ALA A 45 -8.35 -10.76 -18.32
C ALA A 45 -9.07 -12.03 -17.83
N ALA A 46 -8.54 -12.69 -16.81
CA ALA A 46 -9.11 -13.90 -16.25
C ALA A 46 -10.45 -13.64 -15.53
N VAL A 47 -10.58 -12.53 -14.78
CA VAL A 47 -11.86 -12.11 -14.19
C VAL A 47 -12.89 -11.81 -15.27
N TYR A 48 -12.51 -11.08 -16.31
CA TYR A 48 -13.40 -10.80 -17.43
C TYR A 48 -13.85 -12.09 -18.11
N ALA A 49 -12.92 -12.99 -18.44
CA ALA A 49 -13.23 -14.27 -19.05
C ALA A 49 -14.15 -15.11 -18.16
N ALA A 50 -13.89 -15.18 -16.85
CA ALA A 50 -14.75 -15.86 -15.88
C ALA A 50 -16.18 -15.32 -15.91
N ALA A 51 -16.35 -13.99 -15.94
CA ALA A 51 -17.68 -13.37 -16.02
C ALA A 51 -18.42 -13.76 -17.32
N GLN A 52 -17.73 -13.78 -18.46
CA GLN A 52 -18.31 -14.20 -19.74
C GLN A 52 -18.70 -15.69 -19.73
N LEU A 53 -17.85 -16.55 -19.18
CA LEU A 53 -18.10 -17.99 -19.07
C LEU A 53 -19.24 -18.29 -18.08
N CYS A 54 -19.32 -17.55 -16.96
CA CYS A 54 -20.45 -17.61 -16.02
C CYS A 54 -21.76 -17.19 -16.69
N TYR A 55 -21.74 -16.12 -17.49
CA TYR A 55 -22.92 -15.72 -18.28
C TYR A 55 -23.35 -16.86 -19.23
N MET A 56 -22.42 -17.50 -19.93
CA MET A 56 -22.74 -18.64 -20.79
C MET A 56 -23.28 -19.84 -20.01
N ALA A 57 -22.74 -20.13 -18.83
CA ALA A 57 -23.25 -21.16 -17.95
C ALA A 57 -24.70 -20.87 -17.54
N LEU A 58 -24.99 -19.63 -17.12
CA LEU A 58 -26.33 -19.18 -16.74
C LEU A 58 -27.29 -19.24 -17.92
N LEU A 59 -26.87 -18.77 -19.10
CA LEU A 59 -27.68 -18.81 -20.31
C LEU A 59 -28.06 -20.25 -20.67
N GLN A 60 -27.11 -21.18 -20.64
CA GLN A 60 -27.37 -22.59 -20.95
C GLN A 60 -28.18 -23.31 -19.86
N LEU A 61 -28.11 -22.85 -18.60
CA LEU A 61 -28.95 -23.36 -17.52
C LEU A 61 -30.42 -22.93 -17.70
N LEU A 62 -30.65 -21.64 -17.98
CA LEU A 62 -31.97 -21.04 -18.13
C LEU A 62 -32.64 -21.44 -19.46
N LYS A 63 -31.90 -21.32 -20.56
CA LYS A 63 -32.37 -21.57 -21.94
C LYS A 63 -31.30 -22.33 -22.72
N PRO A 64 -31.20 -23.65 -22.52
CA PRO A 64 -30.22 -24.45 -23.24
C PRO A 64 -30.51 -24.35 -24.74
N SER A 65 -29.49 -24.01 -25.51
CA SER A 65 -29.62 -23.74 -26.95
C SER A 65 -28.63 -24.55 -27.76
N ARG A 66 -29.06 -25.07 -28.91
CA ARG A 66 -28.22 -25.80 -29.87
C ARG A 66 -27.77 -24.95 -31.07
N GLY A 67 -28.34 -23.77 -31.22
CA GLY A 67 -28.05 -22.86 -32.34
C GLY A 67 -26.70 -22.16 -32.22
N GLY A 68 -26.13 -21.76 -33.37
CA GLY A 68 -24.92 -20.91 -33.42
C GLY A 68 -25.18 -19.44 -33.09
N GLY A 69 -26.44 -19.00 -33.13
CA GLY A 69 -26.86 -17.61 -32.92
C GLY A 69 -26.33 -16.98 -31.63
N PRO A 70 -26.50 -17.61 -30.45
CA PRO A 70 -25.93 -17.11 -29.20
C PRO A 70 -24.42 -16.89 -29.28
N TYR A 71 -23.66 -17.85 -29.82
CA TYR A 71 -22.21 -17.72 -29.96
C TYR A 71 -21.78 -16.56 -30.87
N MET A 72 -22.53 -16.31 -31.95
CA MET A 72 -22.26 -15.18 -32.84
C MET A 72 -22.54 -13.84 -32.15
N ALA A 73 -23.71 -13.72 -31.51
CA ALA A 73 -24.08 -12.51 -30.77
C ALA A 73 -23.10 -12.22 -29.62
N GLU A 74 -22.64 -13.26 -28.92
CA GLU A 74 -21.59 -13.16 -27.92
C GLU A 74 -20.25 -12.74 -28.51
N SER A 75 -19.87 -13.27 -29.67
CA SER A 75 -18.63 -12.85 -30.34
C SER A 75 -18.65 -11.37 -30.72
N LEU A 76 -19.82 -10.85 -31.12
CA LEU A 76 -20.04 -9.41 -31.34
C LEU A 76 -19.98 -8.60 -30.02
N SER A 77 -20.56 -9.14 -28.94
CA SER A 77 -20.48 -8.55 -27.59
C SER A 77 -19.03 -8.41 -27.11
N LEU A 78 -18.18 -9.41 -27.40
CA LEU A 78 -16.75 -9.39 -27.12
C LEU A 78 -16.00 -8.37 -27.99
N GLY A 79 -16.46 -8.15 -29.23
CA GLY A 79 -15.96 -7.09 -30.11
C GLY A 79 -16.07 -5.68 -29.51
N ALA A 80 -16.96 -5.45 -28.53
CA ALA A 80 -17.07 -4.18 -27.82
C ALA A 80 -15.74 -3.76 -27.15
N ALA A 81 -14.87 -4.72 -26.78
CA ALA A 81 -13.58 -4.41 -26.18
C ALA A 81 -12.66 -3.58 -27.08
N LEU A 82 -12.89 -3.57 -28.41
CA LEU A 82 -12.14 -2.72 -29.35
C LEU A 82 -12.29 -1.22 -29.04
N ILE A 83 -13.32 -0.80 -28.31
CA ILE A 83 -13.48 0.57 -27.81
C ILE A 83 -12.29 1.00 -26.96
N PHE A 84 -11.60 0.08 -26.28
CA PHE A 84 -10.42 0.42 -25.48
C PHE A 84 -9.15 0.65 -26.32
N VAL A 85 -9.13 0.25 -27.60
CA VAL A 85 -7.92 0.31 -28.44
C VAL A 85 -7.40 1.75 -28.62
N PRO A 86 -8.21 2.77 -28.93
CA PRO A 86 -7.73 4.16 -29.02
C PRO A 86 -7.09 4.64 -27.71
N TYR A 87 -7.72 4.33 -26.57
CA TYR A 87 -7.19 4.66 -25.25
C TYR A 87 -5.84 3.96 -25.00
N LEU A 88 -5.74 2.66 -25.32
CA LEU A 88 -4.52 1.89 -25.17
C LEU A 88 -3.40 2.38 -26.09
N ALA A 89 -3.73 2.80 -27.31
CA ALA A 89 -2.81 3.32 -28.31
C ALA A 89 -2.38 4.78 -28.07
N ASN A 90 -2.80 5.43 -26.98
CA ASN A 90 -2.55 6.85 -26.73
C ASN A 90 -3.10 7.79 -27.81
N VAL A 91 -4.20 7.42 -28.48
CA VAL A 91 -4.84 8.32 -29.43
C VAL A 91 -5.52 9.44 -28.64
N ALA A 92 -5.01 10.66 -28.77
CA ALA A 92 -5.55 11.82 -28.06
C ALA A 92 -6.94 12.17 -28.61
N VAL A 93 -7.95 12.05 -27.75
CA VAL A 93 -9.30 12.55 -28.06
C VAL A 93 -9.37 14.01 -27.60
N PRO A 94 -9.71 14.97 -28.50
CA PRO A 94 -9.83 16.37 -28.14
C PRO A 94 -11.13 16.61 -27.36
N TRP A 95 -11.11 16.31 -26.06
CA TRP A 95 -12.25 16.55 -25.20
C TRP A 95 -12.46 18.06 -24.98
N PRO A 96 -13.71 18.56 -25.05
CA PRO A 96 -14.00 20.00 -24.95
C PRO A 96 -13.75 20.59 -23.55
N TRP A 97 -13.75 19.75 -22.50
CA TRP A 97 -13.59 20.19 -21.11
C TRP A 97 -12.48 19.40 -20.40
N SER A 98 -11.68 20.10 -19.59
CA SER A 98 -10.54 19.50 -18.86
C SER A 98 -10.94 18.38 -17.90
N ILE A 99 -12.15 18.41 -17.35
CA ILE A 99 -12.67 17.36 -16.48
C ILE A 99 -12.83 16.01 -17.20
N LEU A 100 -13.14 16.03 -18.50
CA LEU A 100 -13.32 14.82 -19.29
C LEU A 100 -12.01 14.04 -19.45
N HIS A 101 -10.87 14.73 -19.51
CA HIS A 101 -9.56 14.06 -19.48
C HIS A 101 -9.33 13.29 -18.18
N ARG A 102 -9.83 13.78 -17.03
CA ARG A 102 -9.68 13.08 -15.74
C ARG A 102 -10.56 11.84 -15.64
N ILE A 103 -11.73 11.86 -16.27
CA ILE A 103 -12.70 10.75 -16.25
C ILE A 103 -12.69 9.91 -17.54
N GLU A 104 -11.75 10.16 -18.45
CA GLU A 104 -11.65 9.50 -19.75
C GLU A 104 -11.76 7.96 -19.66
N PRO A 105 -11.08 7.25 -18.73
CA PRO A 105 -11.24 5.80 -18.59
C PRO A 105 -12.68 5.36 -18.33
N PHE A 106 -13.45 6.15 -17.58
CA PHE A 106 -14.85 5.85 -17.27
C PHE A 106 -15.75 6.06 -18.49
N ILE A 107 -15.41 7.00 -19.39
CA ILE A 107 -16.13 7.20 -20.65
C ILE A 107 -15.98 5.97 -21.54
N TYR A 108 -14.74 5.49 -21.71
CA TYR A 108 -14.47 4.25 -22.47
C TYR A 108 -15.16 3.03 -21.84
N LEU A 109 -15.12 2.91 -20.51
CA LEU A 109 -15.80 1.83 -19.79
C LEU A 109 -17.33 1.89 -19.94
N ALA A 110 -17.92 3.09 -19.93
CA ALA A 110 -19.36 3.27 -20.14
C ALA A 110 -19.77 2.92 -21.57
N ALA A 111 -19.00 3.35 -22.58
CA ALA A 111 -19.24 3.01 -23.99
C ALA A 111 -19.12 1.49 -24.22
N PHE A 112 -18.09 0.85 -23.65
CA PHE A 112 -17.95 -0.60 -23.61
C PHE A 112 -19.17 -1.26 -22.96
N GLY A 113 -19.56 -0.82 -21.77
CA GLY A 113 -20.70 -1.37 -21.04
C GLY A 113 -22.00 -1.30 -21.83
N GLY A 114 -22.27 -0.18 -22.50
CA GLY A 114 -23.47 0.01 -23.33
C GLY A 114 -23.53 -0.95 -24.52
N ILE A 115 -22.46 -1.01 -25.32
CA ILE A 115 -22.41 -1.91 -26.49
C ILE A 115 -22.41 -3.37 -26.05
N HIS A 116 -21.64 -3.71 -25.01
CA HIS A 116 -21.57 -5.06 -24.48
C HIS A 116 -22.94 -5.53 -23.97
N ALA A 117 -23.63 -4.73 -23.15
CA ALA A 117 -24.95 -5.04 -22.61
C ALA A 117 -26.02 -5.20 -23.69
N PHE A 118 -26.01 -4.35 -24.73
CA PHE A 118 -26.90 -4.50 -25.88
C PHE A 118 -26.74 -5.89 -26.53
N PHE A 119 -25.50 -6.29 -26.84
CA PHE A 119 -25.28 -7.61 -27.44
C PHE A 119 -25.53 -8.77 -26.47
N LYS A 120 -25.42 -8.58 -25.15
CA LYS A 120 -25.87 -9.57 -24.16
C LYS A 120 -27.39 -9.79 -24.18
N MET A 121 -28.16 -8.74 -24.47
CA MET A 121 -29.59 -8.89 -24.71
C MET A 121 -29.84 -9.65 -26.02
N VAL A 122 -29.12 -9.30 -27.09
CA VAL A 122 -29.23 -9.98 -28.39
C VAL A 122 -28.89 -11.47 -28.27
N SER A 123 -27.84 -11.85 -27.55
CA SER A 123 -27.47 -13.25 -27.35
C SER A 123 -28.49 -14.01 -26.52
N PHE A 124 -29.08 -13.37 -25.50
CA PHE A 124 -30.22 -13.93 -24.76
C PHE A 124 -31.44 -14.15 -25.66
N PHE A 125 -31.81 -13.17 -26.49
CA PHE A 125 -32.91 -13.32 -27.46
C PHE A 125 -32.61 -14.41 -28.51
N ALA A 126 -31.37 -14.49 -29.00
CA ALA A 126 -30.95 -15.55 -29.92
C ALA A 126 -31.04 -16.93 -29.27
N ALA A 127 -30.78 -17.04 -27.96
CA ALA A 127 -30.95 -18.29 -27.22
C ALA A 127 -32.43 -18.66 -27.06
N LEU A 128 -33.31 -17.68 -26.86
CA LEU A 128 -34.77 -17.91 -26.79
C LEU A 128 -35.34 -18.43 -28.11
N GLN A 129 -34.81 -17.97 -29.25
CA GLN A 129 -35.26 -18.40 -30.58
C GLN A 129 -34.58 -19.68 -31.08
N SER A 130 -33.53 -20.15 -30.38
CA SER A 130 -32.78 -21.34 -30.79
C SER A 130 -33.50 -22.64 -30.38
N ALA A 131 -33.28 -23.70 -31.14
CA ALA A 131 -33.75 -25.03 -30.78
C ALA A 131 -33.21 -25.49 -29.41
N PRO A 132 -34.02 -26.19 -28.60
CA PRO A 132 -33.64 -26.58 -27.24
C PRO A 132 -32.42 -27.49 -27.22
N GLY A 133 -31.47 -27.17 -26.35
CA GLY A 133 -30.23 -27.89 -26.14
C GLY A 133 -30.20 -28.74 -24.87
N ARG A 134 -29.01 -29.25 -24.52
CA ARG A 134 -28.78 -30.03 -23.30
C ARG A 134 -28.22 -29.12 -22.21
N ARG A 135 -28.85 -29.13 -21.02
CA ARG A 135 -28.36 -28.38 -19.83
C ARG A 135 -27.01 -28.86 -19.31
N LEU A 136 -26.59 -30.08 -19.67
CA LEU A 136 -25.32 -30.69 -19.27
C LEU A 136 -24.08 -29.90 -19.72
N ILE A 137 -24.21 -28.94 -20.63
CA ILE A 137 -23.11 -28.07 -21.06
C ILE A 137 -22.87 -26.92 -20.06
N ALA A 138 -23.88 -26.50 -19.29
CA ALA A 138 -23.75 -25.45 -18.28
C ALA A 138 -22.63 -25.71 -17.23
N PRO A 139 -22.50 -26.92 -16.63
CA PRO A 139 -21.41 -27.19 -15.69
C PRO A 139 -20.02 -27.12 -16.34
N VAL A 140 -19.88 -27.41 -17.65
CA VAL A 140 -18.61 -27.25 -18.36
C VAL A 140 -18.19 -25.78 -18.40
N TRP A 141 -19.12 -24.88 -18.72
CA TRP A 141 -18.87 -23.43 -18.68
C TRP A 141 -18.54 -22.94 -17.27
N ALA A 142 -19.25 -23.43 -16.26
CA ALA A 142 -18.98 -23.10 -14.85
C ALA A 142 -17.59 -23.58 -14.41
N ALA A 143 -17.18 -24.79 -14.82
CA ALA A 143 -15.84 -25.31 -14.54
C ALA A 143 -14.74 -24.45 -15.21
N LEU A 144 -14.93 -24.05 -16.46
CA LEU A 144 -14.00 -23.13 -17.15
C LEU A 144 -13.94 -21.76 -16.47
N ALA A 145 -15.07 -21.25 -15.99
CA ALA A 145 -15.11 -20.00 -15.23
C ALA A 145 -14.33 -20.13 -13.91
N ALA A 146 -14.48 -21.26 -13.19
CA ALA A 146 -13.73 -21.53 -11.98
C ALA A 146 -12.21 -21.58 -12.23
N VAL A 147 -11.77 -22.20 -13.32
CA VAL A 147 -10.34 -22.19 -13.72
C VAL A 147 -9.85 -20.76 -13.95
N CYS A 148 -10.64 -19.90 -14.61
CA CYS A 148 -10.30 -18.49 -14.79
C CYS A 148 -10.25 -17.73 -13.46
N LEU A 149 -11.13 -18.01 -12.50
CA LEU A 149 -11.09 -17.40 -11.17
C LEU A 149 -9.85 -17.83 -10.36
N ILE A 150 -9.42 -19.09 -10.47
CA ILE A 150 -8.17 -19.56 -9.87
C ILE A 150 -6.98 -18.83 -10.48
N ALA A 151 -6.93 -18.68 -11.80
CA ALA A 151 -5.90 -17.92 -12.48
C ALA A 151 -5.89 -16.43 -12.08
N ALA A 152 -7.08 -15.84 -11.91
CA ALA A 152 -7.24 -14.47 -11.42
C ALA A 152 -6.69 -14.32 -10.00
N HIS A 153 -7.00 -15.25 -9.10
CA HIS A 153 -6.50 -15.23 -7.73
C HIS A 153 -4.97 -15.39 -7.66
N SER A 154 -4.39 -16.32 -8.43
CA SER A 154 -2.93 -16.46 -8.51
C SER A 154 -2.26 -15.20 -9.06
N SER A 155 -2.86 -14.56 -10.06
CA SER A 155 -2.36 -13.30 -10.62
C SER A 155 -2.46 -12.16 -9.62
N TYR A 156 -3.54 -12.11 -8.83
CA TYR A 156 -3.71 -11.16 -7.74
C TYR A 156 -2.59 -11.29 -6.68
N GLU A 157 -2.28 -12.49 -6.23
CA GLU A 157 -1.20 -12.71 -5.27
C GLU A 157 0.17 -12.24 -5.80
N ARG A 158 0.46 -12.51 -7.08
CA ARG A 158 1.69 -12.06 -7.74
C ARG A 158 1.76 -10.54 -7.82
N TRP A 159 0.65 -9.91 -8.21
CA TRP A 159 0.54 -8.45 -8.24
C TRP A 159 0.74 -7.84 -6.84
N ASN A 160 0.10 -8.40 -5.81
CA ASN A 160 0.24 -7.91 -4.43
C ASN A 160 1.69 -8.04 -3.94
N LYS A 161 2.35 -9.17 -4.17
CA LYS A 161 3.77 -9.36 -3.85
C LYS A 161 4.68 -8.38 -4.60
N SER A 162 4.36 -8.05 -5.85
CA SER A 162 5.10 -7.03 -6.62
C SER A 162 4.93 -5.64 -6.00
N LEU A 163 3.72 -5.28 -5.57
CA LEU A 163 3.47 -4.03 -4.83
C LEU A 163 4.31 -3.97 -3.55
N ASP A 164 4.32 -5.03 -2.75
CA ASP A 164 5.04 -5.05 -1.49
C ASP A 164 6.56 -4.93 -1.70
N ARG A 165 7.14 -5.70 -2.63
CA ARG A 165 8.57 -5.59 -3.01
C ARG A 165 8.95 -4.19 -3.45
N ALA A 166 8.09 -3.52 -4.21
CA ALA A 166 8.36 -2.18 -4.70
C ALA A 166 8.29 -1.09 -3.61
N ARG A 167 7.71 -1.39 -2.44
CA ARG A 167 7.70 -0.49 -1.27
C ARG A 167 8.87 -0.75 -0.31
N GLU A 168 9.58 -1.86 -0.48
CA GLU A 168 10.82 -2.14 0.27
C GLU A 168 11.96 -1.28 -0.29
N ILE A 169 12.06 -0.05 0.22
CA ILE A 169 13.14 0.88 -0.14
C ILE A 169 14.31 0.67 0.82
N PRO A 170 15.56 0.50 0.32
CA PRO A 170 16.74 0.47 1.18
C PRO A 170 16.82 1.76 1.99
N LEU A 171 16.74 1.63 3.30
CA LEU A 171 16.77 2.80 4.18
C LEU A 171 18.19 3.36 4.25
N THR A 172 18.30 4.69 4.24
CA THR A 172 19.57 5.36 4.49
C THR A 172 20.09 5.00 5.88
N ALA A 173 21.42 4.94 6.02
CA ALA A 173 22.04 4.81 7.33
C ALA A 173 21.59 5.99 8.23
N PRO A 174 21.32 5.77 9.52
CA PRO A 174 20.97 6.85 10.43
C PRO A 174 22.09 7.90 10.48
N ALA A 175 21.73 9.15 10.22
CA ALA A 175 22.62 10.30 10.31
C ALA A 175 22.11 11.27 11.40
N PRO A 176 22.98 12.05 12.05
CA PRO A 176 22.54 13.03 13.03
C PRO A 176 21.76 14.15 12.33
N HIS A 177 20.49 14.31 12.68
CA HIS A 177 19.65 15.43 12.23
C HIS A 177 19.28 16.31 13.41
N ARG A 178 19.28 17.63 13.18
CA ARG A 178 18.83 18.63 14.12
C ARG A 178 17.45 19.13 13.73
N ILE A 179 16.51 19.09 14.66
CA ILE A 179 15.18 19.70 14.53
C ILE A 179 14.98 20.59 15.76
N GLY A 180 14.82 21.89 15.53
CA GLY A 180 14.86 22.91 16.58
C GLY A 180 16.13 22.83 17.45
N SER A 181 15.96 22.52 18.74
CA SER A 181 17.05 22.36 19.71
C SER A 181 17.52 20.92 19.89
N ALA A 182 16.82 19.94 19.33
CA ALA A 182 17.05 18.52 19.58
C ALA A 182 17.77 17.83 18.42
N TYR A 183 18.77 17.02 18.76
CA TYR A 183 19.45 16.13 17.81
C TYR A 183 18.95 14.71 17.99
N ALA A 184 18.72 14.02 16.87
CA ALA A 184 18.44 12.58 16.88
C ALA A 184 19.06 11.91 15.65
N PRO A 185 19.59 10.68 15.77
CA PRO A 185 19.96 9.89 14.61
C PRO A 185 18.69 9.49 13.87
N ALA A 186 18.56 9.91 12.62
CA ALA A 186 17.37 9.68 11.82
C ALA A 186 17.74 9.26 10.39
N ARG A 187 16.77 8.67 9.72
CA ARG A 187 16.86 8.27 8.32
C ARG A 187 15.72 8.91 7.54
N THR A 188 15.91 9.07 6.24
CA THR A 188 14.87 9.55 5.36
C THR A 188 13.96 8.38 4.98
N LEU A 189 12.65 8.57 5.12
CA LEU A 189 11.63 7.59 4.76
C LEU A 189 10.63 8.22 3.79
N PRO A 190 10.63 7.80 2.51
CA PRO A 190 9.64 8.25 1.55
C PRO A 190 8.22 7.88 1.96
N GLU A 191 7.24 8.67 1.52
CA GLU A 191 5.82 8.37 1.72
C GLU A 191 5.50 6.98 1.17
N GLY A 192 4.70 6.18 1.88
CA GLY A 192 4.32 4.83 1.46
C GLY A 192 5.43 3.78 1.44
N ALA A 193 6.68 4.13 1.76
CA ALA A 193 7.76 3.16 1.93
C ALA A 193 7.54 2.29 3.18
N ILE A 194 7.92 1.02 3.10
CA ILE A 194 7.84 0.10 4.24
C ILE A 194 9.11 0.23 5.08
N PHE A 195 8.95 0.72 6.32
CA PHE A 195 9.98 0.61 7.35
C PHE A 195 9.73 -0.67 8.17
N ARG A 196 10.53 -1.72 7.91
CA ARG A 196 10.45 -2.97 8.67
C ARG A 196 11.31 -2.89 9.93
N VAL A 197 10.74 -3.28 11.06
CA VAL A 197 11.37 -3.30 12.38
C VAL A 197 11.31 -4.72 12.92
N ASP A 198 12.46 -5.26 13.32
CA ASP A 198 12.55 -6.57 13.98
C ASP A 198 11.94 -6.51 15.39
N LEU A 199 11.04 -7.43 15.69
CA LEU A 199 10.35 -7.55 16.98
C LEU A 199 10.79 -8.79 17.78
N HIS A 200 11.78 -9.55 17.31
CA HIS A 200 12.22 -10.76 17.99
C HIS A 200 12.70 -10.45 19.42
N GLY A 201 12.05 -11.08 20.40
CA GLY A 201 12.33 -10.87 21.83
C GLY A 201 11.92 -9.49 22.38
N GLN A 202 11.09 -8.73 21.66
CA GLN A 202 10.62 -7.40 22.10
C GLN A 202 9.19 -7.41 22.69
N ALA A 203 8.60 -8.59 22.89
CA ALA A 203 7.26 -8.73 23.49
C ALA A 203 7.16 -7.99 24.83
N GLY A 204 6.07 -7.24 25.04
CA GLY A 204 5.86 -6.45 26.26
C GLY A 204 6.68 -5.16 26.35
N ARG A 205 7.54 -4.84 25.37
CA ARG A 205 8.29 -3.56 25.31
C ARG A 205 7.55 -2.54 24.46
N ASN A 206 7.64 -1.27 24.87
CA ASN A 206 7.14 -0.17 24.05
C ASN A 206 8.08 0.06 22.86
N LEU A 207 7.52 0.12 21.66
CA LEU A 207 8.21 0.59 20.47
C LEU A 207 7.95 2.09 20.31
N VAL A 208 9.02 2.87 20.24
CA VAL A 208 8.97 4.32 20.07
C VAL A 208 9.67 4.70 18.76
N LEU A 209 9.00 5.57 18.01
CA LEU A 209 9.55 6.21 16.81
C LEU A 209 9.31 7.70 16.88
N ARG A 210 10.25 8.47 16.35
CA ARG A 210 10.12 9.93 16.27
C ARG A 210 10.14 10.37 14.83
N TRP A 211 9.31 11.36 14.53
CA TRP A 211 9.06 11.85 13.19
C TRP A 211 9.30 13.35 13.14
N ALA A 212 9.88 13.83 12.05
CA ALA A 212 10.06 15.25 11.82
C ALA A 212 10.06 15.56 10.33
N LYS A 213 9.72 16.82 10.01
CA LYS A 213 9.86 17.36 8.66
C LYS A 213 11.35 17.57 8.34
N PRO A 214 11.86 17.09 7.19
CA PRO A 214 13.16 17.52 6.70
C PRO A 214 13.22 19.05 6.56
N PRO A 215 14.26 19.73 7.08
CA PRO A 215 14.32 21.19 7.09
C PRO A 215 14.45 21.81 5.69
N GLU A 216 14.87 21.04 4.70
CA GLU A 216 15.10 21.48 3.32
C GLU A 216 13.81 21.51 2.48
N ILE A 217 12.78 20.75 2.88
CA ILE A 217 11.58 20.54 2.08
C ILE A 217 10.45 21.41 2.65
N LYS A 218 9.99 22.36 1.83
CA LYS A 218 8.80 23.17 2.12
C LYS A 218 7.55 22.43 1.63
N ASP A 219 6.40 22.71 2.24
CA ASP A 219 5.09 22.15 1.86
C ASP A 219 4.91 20.64 2.15
N LEU A 220 5.19 20.27 3.39
CA LEU A 220 4.93 18.93 3.94
C LEU A 220 3.66 18.92 4.80
N PRO A 221 2.94 17.79 4.87
CA PRO A 221 1.72 17.69 5.68
C PRO A 221 2.02 17.96 7.16
N GLU A 222 1.08 18.62 7.85
CA GLU A 222 1.13 18.82 9.30
C GLU A 222 0.73 17.56 10.07
N ILE A 223 -0.03 16.66 9.42
CA ILE A 223 -0.54 15.44 10.03
C ILE A 223 -0.03 14.24 9.24
N LEU A 224 0.61 13.29 9.93
CA LEU A 224 0.95 11.98 9.38
C LEU A 224 -0.04 10.92 9.86
N TYR A 225 -0.45 10.07 8.94
CA TYR A 225 -1.20 8.86 9.21
C TYR A 225 -0.23 7.68 9.14
N ILE A 226 0.08 7.10 10.29
CA ILE A 226 1.05 6.02 10.41
C ILE A 226 0.32 4.71 10.60
N THR A 227 0.53 3.77 9.69
CA THR A 227 -0.02 2.43 9.79
C THR A 227 1.07 1.46 10.22
N ILE A 228 0.83 0.75 11.32
CA ILE A 228 1.69 -0.33 11.80
C ILE A 228 0.98 -1.65 11.59
N GLN A 229 1.65 -2.57 10.91
CA GLN A 229 1.20 -3.94 10.75
C GLN A 229 2.19 -4.88 11.41
N ILE A 230 1.72 -5.66 12.38
CA ILE A 230 2.56 -6.64 13.08
C ILE A 230 2.40 -7.99 12.36
N ASN A 231 3.52 -8.52 11.87
CA ASN A 231 3.52 -9.79 11.17
C ASN A 231 3.46 -10.96 12.16
N ASN A 232 2.91 -12.09 11.69
CA ASN A 232 2.61 -13.26 12.52
C ASN A 232 1.60 -12.98 13.67
N SER A 233 0.73 -11.99 13.47
CA SER A 233 -0.35 -11.62 14.39
C SER A 233 -1.69 -11.59 13.66
N ASN A 234 -2.77 -12.06 14.30
CA ASN A 234 -4.14 -11.92 13.79
C ASN A 234 -4.71 -10.50 14.03
N GLN A 235 -3.88 -9.57 14.53
CA GLN A 235 -4.29 -8.21 14.80
C GLN A 235 -4.47 -7.42 13.50
N LYS A 236 -5.51 -6.58 13.47
CA LYS A 236 -5.71 -5.63 12.38
C LYS A 236 -4.60 -4.58 12.39
N PRO A 237 -4.26 -3.99 11.23
CA PRO A 237 -3.30 -2.89 11.18
C PRO A 237 -3.72 -1.74 12.10
N ILE A 238 -2.77 -1.24 12.89
CA ILE A 238 -2.95 -0.17 13.86
C ILE A 238 -2.70 1.16 13.14
N LEU A 239 -3.67 2.07 13.20
CA LEU A 239 -3.55 3.42 12.64
C LEU A 239 -3.30 4.42 13.77
N MET A 240 -2.16 5.10 13.72
CA MET A 240 -1.81 6.22 14.59
C MET A 240 -1.76 7.52 13.80
N THR A 241 -1.99 8.63 14.48
CA THR A 241 -1.92 9.98 13.89
C THR A 241 -0.85 10.76 14.62
N VAL A 242 -0.02 11.49 13.87
CA VAL A 242 1.06 12.32 14.39
C VAL A 242 0.89 13.74 13.90
N ASN A 243 0.83 14.68 14.83
CA ASN A 243 0.90 16.10 14.51
C ASN A 243 2.37 16.51 14.49
N LEU A 244 2.82 17.03 13.36
CA LEU A 244 4.18 17.52 13.16
C LEU A 244 4.24 19.01 13.43
N THR A 245 5.30 19.44 14.11
CA THR A 245 5.71 20.84 14.22
C THR A 245 7.00 21.05 13.45
N ASP A 246 7.34 22.30 13.16
CA ASP A 246 8.57 22.62 12.41
C ASP A 246 9.82 22.62 13.32
N GLU A 247 9.64 22.68 14.64
CA GLU A 247 10.73 22.86 15.61
C GLU A 247 10.95 21.66 16.54
N GLU A 248 10.11 20.62 16.47
CA GLU A 248 10.21 19.48 17.39
C GLU A 248 10.07 18.13 16.70
N TRP A 249 10.60 17.09 17.36
CA TRP A 249 10.36 15.71 17.00
C TRP A 249 9.02 15.26 17.57
N ALA A 250 8.12 14.79 16.70
CA ALA A 250 6.85 14.21 17.12
C ALA A 250 7.03 12.71 17.42
N GLU A 251 6.53 12.25 18.57
CA GLU A 251 6.70 10.86 19.02
C GLU A 251 5.44 10.03 18.76
N ILE A 252 5.64 8.81 18.25
CA ILE A 252 4.66 7.72 18.37
C ILE A 252 5.17 6.66 19.31
N ARG A 253 4.23 6.07 20.04
CA ARG A 253 4.47 4.97 20.93
C ARG A 253 3.47 3.87 20.64
N LEU A 254 3.98 2.71 20.25
CA LEU A 254 3.23 1.47 20.24
C LEU A 254 3.43 0.80 21.61
N PRO A 255 2.38 0.72 22.44
CA PRO A 255 2.43 0.08 23.74
C PRO A 255 2.82 -1.40 23.66
N GLY A 256 3.57 -1.90 24.65
CA GLY A 256 4.07 -3.27 24.67
C GLY A 256 2.98 -4.35 24.76
N ASP A 257 1.81 -4.04 25.30
CA ASP A 257 0.63 -4.92 25.31
C ASP A 257 0.02 -5.12 23.91
N GLN A 258 0.35 -4.24 22.96
CA GLN A 258 -0.02 -4.38 21.55
C GLN A 258 1.01 -5.18 20.74
N ILE A 259 2.16 -5.51 21.33
CA ILE A 259 3.18 -6.36 20.70
C ILE A 259 3.04 -7.80 21.24
N PRO A 260 2.40 -8.72 20.50
CA PRO A 260 2.10 -10.05 20.98
C PRO A 260 3.37 -10.91 21.12
N GLU A 261 3.30 -11.90 22.02
CA GLU A 261 4.30 -12.96 22.07
C GLU A 261 4.33 -13.72 20.74
N GLY A 262 5.52 -13.87 20.15
CA GLY A 262 5.71 -14.51 18.84
C GLY A 262 5.64 -13.57 17.63
N ALA A 263 5.50 -12.25 17.83
CA ALA A 263 5.71 -11.26 16.77
C ALA A 263 7.15 -11.35 16.24
N THR A 264 7.29 -11.49 14.92
CA THR A 264 8.61 -11.57 14.25
C THR A 264 9.11 -10.19 13.91
N ASP A 265 8.26 -9.38 13.31
CA ASP A 265 8.58 -8.05 12.81
C ASP A 265 7.30 -7.21 12.68
N CYS A 266 7.47 -5.90 12.52
CA CYS A 266 6.39 -5.04 12.10
C CYS A 266 6.79 -4.14 10.93
N GLU A 267 5.79 -3.83 10.13
CA GLU A 267 5.88 -2.94 8.98
C GLU A 267 5.22 -1.62 9.32
N ILE A 268 5.97 -0.54 9.12
CA ILE A 268 5.57 0.81 9.49
C ILE A 268 5.57 1.65 8.24
N LEU A 269 4.41 2.23 7.93
CA LEU A 269 4.19 3.05 6.76
C LEU A 269 3.57 4.38 7.18
N TRP A 270 3.83 5.43 6.43
CA TRP A 270 3.20 6.73 6.66
C TRP A 270 2.59 7.29 5.36
N SER A 271 1.52 8.07 5.52
CA SER A 271 0.96 8.92 4.46
C SER A 271 0.52 10.28 5.00
N GLY A 272 0.60 11.31 4.16
CA GLY A 272 0.05 12.63 4.45
C GLY A 272 -1.48 12.71 4.32
N LYS A 273 -2.14 11.65 3.87
CA LYS A 273 -3.61 11.57 3.81
C LYS A 273 -4.10 10.29 4.47
N LYS A 274 -5.27 10.36 5.09
CA LYS A 274 -5.90 9.18 5.67
C LYS A 274 -6.28 8.22 4.55
N GLU A 275 -5.67 7.04 4.55
CA GLU A 275 -6.02 5.99 3.59
C GLU A 275 -7.49 5.54 3.80
N PRO A 276 -8.23 5.25 2.72
CA PRO A 276 -9.54 4.61 2.81
C PRO A 276 -9.46 3.26 3.55
N GLU A 277 -10.51 2.90 4.28
CA GLU A 277 -10.49 1.65 5.07
C GLU A 277 -10.27 0.39 4.25
N TRP A 278 -10.78 0.35 3.01
CA TRP A 278 -10.61 -0.80 2.12
C TRP A 278 -9.14 -1.02 1.74
N VAL A 279 -8.35 0.04 1.60
CA VAL A 279 -6.90 -0.03 1.32
C VAL A 279 -6.18 -0.69 2.49
N ARG A 280 -6.54 -0.30 3.72
CA ARG A 280 -6.00 -0.88 4.95
C ARG A 280 -6.40 -2.35 5.13
N LEU A 281 -7.63 -2.71 4.78
CA LEU A 281 -8.14 -4.08 4.92
C LEU A 281 -7.58 -5.03 3.85
N THR A 282 -7.36 -4.54 2.63
CA THR A 282 -6.88 -5.37 1.51
C THR A 282 -5.36 -5.40 1.39
N GLY A 283 -4.65 -4.43 1.97
CA GLY A 283 -3.21 -4.25 1.79
C GLY A 283 -2.84 -3.63 0.43
N LEU A 284 -3.82 -3.42 -0.47
CA LEU A 284 -3.62 -2.88 -1.81
C LEU A 284 -3.40 -1.37 -1.74
N ARG A 285 -2.14 -0.95 -1.57
CA ARG A 285 -1.72 0.45 -1.61
C ARG A 285 -0.99 0.77 -2.92
N PRO A 286 -1.13 1.97 -3.48
CA PRO A 286 -0.28 2.39 -4.57
C PRO A 286 1.18 2.49 -4.07
N VAL A 287 2.15 2.17 -4.92
CA VAL A 287 3.54 2.53 -4.65
C VAL A 287 3.63 4.03 -4.82
N ALA A 288 4.10 4.73 -3.79
CA ALA A 288 3.88 6.16 -3.65
C ALA A 288 4.25 6.94 -4.90
N VAL A 289 3.27 7.68 -5.41
CA VAL A 289 3.44 8.66 -6.50
C VAL A 289 3.98 9.99 -5.96
N SER A 290 4.23 10.05 -4.64
CA SER A 290 4.60 11.25 -3.90
C SER A 290 6.11 11.30 -3.72
N SER A 291 6.72 12.42 -4.07
CA SER A 291 8.14 12.71 -3.79
C SER A 291 8.36 13.21 -2.35
N ARG A 292 7.38 13.02 -1.45
CA ARG A 292 7.46 13.49 -0.07
C ARG A 292 8.24 12.49 0.75
N GLU A 293 9.06 13.01 1.64
CA GLU A 293 9.90 12.22 2.54
C GLU A 293 9.83 12.81 3.94
N MET A 294 9.96 11.94 4.95
CA MET A 294 10.00 12.32 6.36
C MET A 294 11.26 11.81 7.02
N LEU A 295 11.72 12.50 8.05
CA LEU A 295 12.77 11.97 8.92
C LEU A 295 12.12 11.06 9.96
N VAL A 296 12.65 9.84 10.09
CA VAL A 296 12.27 8.91 11.15
C VAL A 296 13.48 8.53 11.99
N SER A 297 13.37 8.69 13.30
CA SER A 297 14.37 8.26 14.28
C SER A 297 13.86 7.05 15.06
N GLY A 298 14.75 6.09 15.29
CA GLY A 298 14.46 4.78 15.89
C GLY A 298 14.70 3.61 14.91
N PRO A 299 14.16 2.42 15.21
CA PRO A 299 13.25 2.11 16.33
C PRO A 299 13.94 2.14 17.70
N PHE A 300 13.21 2.54 18.74
CA PHE A 300 13.66 2.45 20.13
C PHE A 300 12.73 1.56 20.94
N PHE A 301 13.30 0.60 21.65
CA PHE A 301 12.55 -0.32 22.52
C PHE A 301 12.81 -0.03 23.99
N HIS A 302 11.75 0.16 24.76
CA HIS A 302 11.85 0.45 26.19
C HIS A 302 10.87 -0.39 26.98
N THR A 303 11.30 -0.90 28.14
CA THR A 303 10.40 -1.59 29.06
C THR A 303 9.38 -0.60 29.62
N MET A 304 8.11 -1.00 29.69
CA MET A 304 7.09 -0.18 30.34
C MET A 304 7.34 -0.19 31.85
N ARG A 305 7.41 0.99 32.47
CA ARG A 305 7.49 1.07 33.91
C ARG A 305 6.13 0.69 34.49
N THR A 306 6.09 -0.40 35.25
CA THR A 306 4.89 -0.78 35.98
C THR A 306 4.94 -0.20 37.40
N PRO A 307 3.79 0.00 38.08
CA PRO A 307 3.76 0.49 39.46
C PRO A 307 4.56 -0.38 40.44
N GLU A 308 4.75 -1.66 40.13
CA GLU A 308 5.50 -2.63 40.94
C GLU A 308 7.02 -2.43 40.83
N MET A 309 7.50 -1.73 39.79
CA MET A 309 8.92 -1.46 39.58
C MET A 309 9.43 -0.37 40.54
N LYS A 310 10.05 -0.82 41.64
CA LYS A 310 10.59 0.06 42.69
C LYS A 310 11.91 0.75 42.32
N ALA A 311 12.64 0.24 41.33
CA ALA A 311 13.91 0.84 40.91
C ALA A 311 13.70 2.19 40.21
N PRO A 312 14.61 3.19 40.40
CA PRO A 312 14.55 4.45 39.69
C PRO A 312 14.98 4.30 38.22
N ASN A 313 14.54 5.24 37.38
CA ASN A 313 15.12 5.40 36.04
C ASN A 313 16.52 6.02 36.19
N ILE A 314 17.49 5.49 35.46
CA ILE A 314 18.85 6.01 35.43
C ILE A 314 19.08 6.67 34.08
N VAL A 315 19.44 7.96 34.08
CA VAL A 315 19.87 8.69 32.88
C VAL A 315 21.37 8.94 33.01
N LEU A 316 22.16 8.26 32.17
CA LEU A 316 23.60 8.48 32.09
C LEU A 316 23.89 9.42 30.91
N ILE A 317 24.47 10.58 31.22
CA ILE A 317 24.93 11.55 30.21
C ILE A 317 26.45 11.51 30.24
N ALA A 318 27.05 11.08 29.13
CA ALA A 318 28.50 11.12 28.92
C ALA A 318 28.81 12.15 27.84
N ILE A 319 29.78 13.02 28.10
CA ILE A 319 30.18 14.09 27.18
C ILE A 319 31.67 13.91 26.89
N ASP A 320 31.99 13.55 25.66
CA ASP A 320 33.37 13.42 25.21
C ASP A 320 34.05 14.80 25.11
N GLY A 321 35.33 14.87 25.47
CA GLY A 321 36.14 16.09 25.42
C GLY A 321 35.76 17.18 26.44
N LEU A 322 34.82 16.92 27.36
CA LEU A 322 34.45 17.88 28.40
C LEU A 322 35.46 17.85 29.57
N ASN A 323 36.34 18.85 29.63
CA ASN A 323 37.25 19.03 30.75
C ASN A 323 36.52 19.68 31.94
N ALA A 324 36.64 19.09 33.13
CA ALA A 324 36.10 19.61 34.39
C ALA A 324 36.52 21.07 34.65
N GLU A 325 37.76 21.46 34.37
CA GLU A 325 38.25 22.82 34.55
C GLU A 325 37.53 23.87 33.68
N ARG A 326 36.79 23.42 32.65
CA ARG A 326 36.02 24.27 31.72
C ARG A 326 34.52 24.24 31.97
N CYS A 327 34.06 23.63 33.07
CA CYS A 327 32.65 23.60 33.44
C CYS A 327 32.34 24.67 34.50
N SER A 328 31.21 25.38 34.34
CA SER A 328 30.76 26.40 35.30
C SER A 328 30.59 25.87 36.72
N VAL A 329 30.29 24.57 36.89
CA VAL A 329 30.10 23.92 38.19
C VAL A 329 31.39 23.86 39.02
N PHE A 330 32.56 23.86 38.36
CA PHE A 330 33.88 23.79 39.00
C PHE A 330 34.57 25.17 39.09
N GLY A 331 33.81 26.26 38.93
CA GLY A 331 34.33 27.62 39.09
C GLY A 331 34.99 28.20 37.84
N TYR A 332 34.77 27.61 36.66
CA TYR A 332 35.24 28.21 35.42
C TYR A 332 34.64 29.60 35.22
N ALA A 333 35.49 30.60 34.93
CA ALA A 333 35.09 32.01 34.91
C ALA A 333 34.03 32.33 33.85
N ARG A 334 33.97 31.57 32.75
CA ARG A 334 32.94 31.72 31.70
C ARG A 334 31.78 30.78 32.00
N ASN A 335 30.55 31.27 31.86
CA ASN A 335 29.36 30.47 32.09
C ASN A 335 29.05 29.54 30.91
N THR A 336 29.84 28.50 30.73
CA THR A 336 29.79 27.57 29.58
C THR A 336 28.78 26.43 29.75
N THR A 337 28.45 26.06 31.00
CA THR A 337 27.57 24.92 31.30
C THR A 337 26.49 25.29 32.34
N PRO A 338 25.63 26.28 32.08
CA PRO A 338 24.68 26.81 33.06
C PRO A 338 23.69 25.76 33.57
N THR A 339 23.15 24.90 32.70
CA THR A 339 22.19 23.86 33.07
C THR A 339 22.82 22.78 33.96
N MET A 340 24.09 22.43 33.73
CA MET A 340 24.82 21.51 34.62
C MET A 340 25.05 22.13 36.00
N LYS A 341 25.30 23.44 36.07
CA LYS A 341 25.43 24.16 37.34
C LYS A 341 24.12 24.15 38.12
N GLU A 342 22.99 24.43 37.46
CA GLU A 342 21.66 24.37 38.08
C GLU A 342 21.26 22.96 38.54
N LEU A 343 21.68 21.92 37.79
CA LEU A 343 21.48 20.53 38.19
C LEU A 343 22.34 20.18 39.42
N ALA A 344 23.59 20.63 39.43
CA ALA A 344 24.54 20.39 40.52
C ALA A 344 24.10 20.99 41.86
N GLU A 345 23.37 22.11 41.85
CA GLU A 345 22.77 22.71 43.06
C GLU A 345 21.77 21.78 43.78
N ARG A 346 21.24 20.77 43.07
CA ARG A 346 20.26 19.80 43.59
C ARG A 346 20.76 18.35 43.53
N ALA A 347 22.05 18.14 43.24
CA ALA A 347 22.63 16.82 43.02
C ALA A 347 23.95 16.65 43.77
N VAL A 348 24.46 15.42 43.83
CA VAL A 348 25.79 15.14 44.36
C VAL A 348 26.82 15.36 43.25
N VAL A 349 27.80 16.22 43.51
CA VAL A 349 28.90 16.54 42.59
C VAL A 349 30.17 15.83 43.04
N PHE A 350 30.80 15.07 42.15
CA PHE A 350 32.06 14.39 42.42
C PHE A 350 33.25 15.18 41.84
N SER A 351 33.79 16.13 42.60
CA SER A 351 34.86 17.04 42.13
C SER A 351 36.21 16.37 41.86
N TYR A 352 36.41 15.15 42.34
CA TYR A 352 37.64 14.37 42.16
C TYR A 352 37.41 13.11 41.31
N ALA A 353 36.36 13.09 40.49
CA ALA A 353 36.14 12.00 39.54
C ALA A 353 37.25 12.00 38.48
N PHE A 354 37.81 10.83 38.19
CA PHE A 354 38.84 10.63 37.17
C PHE A 354 38.44 9.47 36.25
N THR A 355 39.00 9.47 35.04
CA THR A 355 38.91 8.36 34.07
C THR A 355 40.27 7.67 34.03
N ASN A 356 40.27 6.33 34.04
CA ASN A 356 41.50 5.52 34.00
C ASN A 356 41.95 5.22 32.58
#